data_AF-A0A5E5NYG6-F1
#
_entry.id   AF-A0A5E5NYG6-F1
#
_cell.length_a   1.000
_cell.length_b   1.000
_cell.length_c   1.000
_cell.angle_alpha   90.00
_cell.angle_beta   90.00
_cell.angle_gamma   90.00
#
_symmetry.space_group_name_H-M   'P 1'
#
loop_
_entity.id
_entity.type
_entity.pdbx_description
1 polymer ?
#
loop_
_entity_poly.entity_id
_entity_poly.type
_entity_poly.pdbx_seq_one_letter_code
_entity_poly.pdbx_strand_id
1 'polypeptide(L)'
;MDRISGASSHVHTYEAFVPGASPGASQNPLLATMGLARERLSLLQSMADVWLASAQTRVDIARDASGFSTLTGEMARQASAGAKRQMLPQALRDFAVRHELLSPQTAGEPFDAAALQHLESKLQSLALNDSASSTREQIQLKRFVTSYDNTLTLYNAMISRLGEVTKKIVSSL
;
A
#
# COMPACT_ATOMS: atom_id res chain seq x y z
N MET A 1 -11.56 52.09 22.54
CA MET A 1 -10.18 51.85 22.07
C MET A 1 -9.74 50.48 22.56
N ASP A 2 -10.49 49.41 22.27
CA ASP A 2 -10.60 48.68 20.99
C ASP A 2 -9.45 47.67 20.82
N ARG A 3 -9.72 46.38 21.06
CA ARG A 3 -10.26 45.36 20.12
C ARG A 3 -9.19 44.84 19.14
N ILE A 4 -8.72 43.62 19.38
CA ILE A 4 -8.39 42.67 18.30
C ILE A 4 -8.82 41.26 18.74
N SER A 5 -9.89 40.78 18.09
CA SER A 5 -10.19 39.43 17.58
C SER A 5 -9.69 38.21 18.38
N GLY A 6 -10.53 37.27 18.84
CA GLY A 6 -11.68 36.70 18.16
C GLY A 6 -11.25 35.48 17.35
N ALA A 7 -11.17 34.31 17.99
CA ALA A 7 -11.16 33.02 17.31
C ALA A 7 -12.06 32.05 18.10
N SER A 8 -13.31 32.02 17.69
CA SER A 8 -14.37 31.18 18.22
C SER A 8 -14.15 29.71 17.85
N SER A 9 -14.32 28.84 18.84
CA SER A 9 -14.93 27.51 18.79
C SER A 9 -14.89 26.73 17.46
N HIS A 10 -14.00 25.75 17.35
CA HIS A 10 -14.28 24.55 16.54
C HIS A 10 -14.94 23.49 17.41
N VAL A 11 -16.25 23.65 17.61
CA VAL A 11 -17.11 22.51 17.91
C VAL A 11 -17.27 21.76 16.58
N HIS A 12 -16.79 20.52 16.50
CA HIS A 12 -17.18 19.62 15.42
C HIS A 12 -18.66 19.28 15.61
N THR A 13 -19.51 20.14 15.05
CA THR A 13 -20.92 19.82 14.84
C THR A 13 -20.94 18.64 13.89
N TYR A 14 -21.46 17.50 14.36
CA TYR A 14 -22.01 16.47 13.50
C TYR A 14 -23.09 17.16 12.65
N GLU A 15 -22.76 17.53 11.41
CA GLU A 15 -23.78 17.86 10.43
C GLU A 15 -24.59 16.59 10.19
N ALA A 16 -25.77 16.57 10.82
CA ALA A 16 -26.84 15.65 10.45
C ALA A 16 -27.07 15.81 8.95
N PHE A 17 -26.93 14.69 8.24
CA PHE A 17 -27.21 14.55 6.82
C PHE A 17 -28.62 15.09 6.53
N VAL A 18 -28.73 16.31 5.98
CA VAL A 18 -29.98 16.81 5.41
C VAL A 18 -30.00 16.34 3.96
N PRO A 19 -30.88 15.41 3.57
CA PRO A 19 -31.01 15.01 2.18
C PRO A 19 -31.74 16.14 1.44
N GLY A 20 -30.98 17.14 0.98
CA GLY A 20 -31.40 18.06 -0.05
C GLY A 20 -31.53 17.28 -1.36
N ALA A 21 -32.76 16.96 -1.73
CA ALA A 21 -33.10 16.26 -2.95
C ALA A 21 -32.50 16.97 -4.17
N SER A 22 -31.56 16.31 -4.85
CA SER A 22 -31.20 16.66 -6.23
C SER A 22 -32.28 16.10 -7.15
N PRO A 23 -33.06 16.94 -7.86
CA PRO A 23 -34.07 16.47 -8.80
C PRO A 23 -33.36 16.00 -10.07
N GLY A 24 -33.12 14.70 -10.15
CA GLY A 24 -32.41 14.06 -11.26
C GLY A 24 -31.89 12.65 -10.96
N ALA A 25 -31.95 12.18 -9.71
CA ALA A 25 -31.64 10.79 -9.37
C ALA A 25 -32.75 9.85 -9.90
N SER A 26 -32.36 8.84 -10.68
CA SER A 26 -33.25 7.85 -11.29
C SER A 26 -34.33 7.37 -10.31
N GLN A 27 -35.60 7.39 -10.71
CA GLN A 27 -36.78 7.01 -9.91
C GLN A 27 -36.81 5.52 -9.47
N ASN A 28 -35.73 4.76 -9.71
CA ASN A 28 -35.61 3.35 -9.34
C ASN A 28 -34.52 3.17 -8.26
N PRO A 29 -34.89 2.97 -6.99
CA PRO A 29 -33.93 2.83 -5.88
C PRO A 29 -33.02 1.60 -6.02
N LEU A 30 -33.46 0.57 -6.75
CA LEU A 30 -32.64 -0.60 -7.07
C LEU A 30 -31.51 -0.26 -8.05
N LEU A 31 -31.79 0.52 -9.10
CA LEU A 31 -30.77 0.98 -10.05
C LEU A 31 -29.76 1.93 -9.39
N ALA A 32 -30.22 2.81 -8.50
CA ALA A 32 -29.33 3.67 -7.72
C ALA A 32 -28.40 2.86 -6.81
N THR A 33 -28.92 1.82 -6.15
CA THR A 33 -28.11 0.94 -5.28
C THR A 33 -27.12 0.11 -6.10
N MET A 34 -27.49 -0.34 -7.30
CA MET A 34 -26.58 -1.03 -8.23
C MET A 34 -25.44 -0.12 -8.72
N GLY A 35 -25.74 1.14 -9.06
CA GLY A 35 -24.74 2.14 -9.41
C GLY A 35 -23.72 2.31 -8.29
N LEU A 36 -24.21 2.54 -7.06
CA LEU A 36 -23.37 2.69 -5.87
C LEU A 36 -22.51 1.44 -5.58
N ALA A 37 -23.08 0.24 -5.69
CA ALA A 37 -22.35 -1.01 -5.47
C ALA A 37 -21.24 -1.20 -6.53
N ARG A 38 -21.52 -0.89 -7.79
CA ARG A 38 -20.53 -0.94 -8.88
C ARG A 38 -19.39 0.06 -8.66
N GLU A 39 -19.71 1.29 -8.27
CA GLU A 39 -18.71 2.31 -7.94
C GLU A 39 -17.80 1.86 -6.79
N ARG A 40 -18.39 1.28 -5.73
CA ARG A 40 -17.64 0.75 -4.58
C ARG A 40 -16.73 -0.41 -4.96
N LEU A 41 -17.19 -1.34 -5.80
CA LEU A 41 -16.36 -2.44 -6.32
C LEU A 41 -15.21 -1.91 -7.17
N SER A 42 -15.48 -0.94 -8.05
CA SER A 42 -14.45 -0.33 -8.90
C SER A 42 -13.39 0.38 -8.06
N LEU A 43 -13.81 1.12 -7.03
CA LEU A 43 -12.88 1.77 -6.10
C LEU A 43 -12.05 0.72 -5.36
N LEU A 44 -12.69 -0.33 -4.85
CA LEU A 44 -12.02 -1.42 -4.16
C LEU A 44 -10.94 -2.06 -5.05
N GLN A 45 -11.30 -2.43 -6.27
CA GLN A 45 -10.38 -2.99 -7.25
C GLN A 45 -9.18 -2.08 -7.50
N SER A 46 -9.41 -0.78 -7.71
CA SER A 46 -8.31 0.17 -7.92
C SER A 46 -7.34 0.25 -6.73
N MET A 47 -7.85 0.19 -5.49
CA MET A 47 -7.00 0.15 -4.31
C MET A 47 -6.21 -1.16 -4.22
N ALA A 48 -6.82 -2.28 -4.64
CA ALA A 48 -6.16 -3.57 -4.71
C ALA A 48 -4.97 -3.55 -5.68
N ASP A 49 -5.18 -3.00 -6.88
CA ASP A 49 -4.16 -2.94 -7.93
C ASP A 49 -2.97 -2.08 -7.49
N VAL A 50 -3.23 -0.91 -6.88
CA VAL A 50 -2.20 -0.04 -6.32
C VAL A 50 -1.43 -0.73 -5.19
N TRP A 51 -2.16 -1.41 -4.30
CA TRP A 51 -1.54 -2.14 -3.20
C TRP A 51 -0.67 -3.29 -3.71
N LEU A 52 -1.14 -4.07 -4.68
CA LEU A 52 -0.41 -5.19 -5.27
C LEU A 52 0.87 -4.72 -5.95
N ALA A 53 0.81 -3.63 -6.73
CA ALA A 53 2.00 -3.05 -7.36
C ALA A 53 3.01 -2.57 -6.30
N SER A 54 2.54 -1.96 -5.21
CA SER A 54 3.40 -1.54 -4.10
C SER A 54 4.03 -2.74 -3.37
N ALA A 55 3.25 -3.79 -3.11
CA ALA A 55 3.74 -5.01 -2.47
C ALA A 55 4.80 -5.71 -3.33
N GLN A 56 4.54 -5.85 -4.64
CA GLN A 56 5.52 -6.41 -5.58
C GLN A 56 6.83 -5.63 -5.56
N THR A 57 6.76 -4.30 -5.61
CA THR A 57 7.94 -3.44 -5.54
C THR A 57 8.73 -3.67 -4.24
N ARG A 58 8.06 -3.83 -3.09
CA ARG A 58 8.72 -4.11 -1.81
C ARG A 58 9.41 -5.48 -1.79
N VAL A 59 8.73 -6.51 -2.32
CA VAL A 59 9.31 -7.86 -2.43
C VAL A 59 10.56 -7.86 -3.30
N ASP A 60 10.53 -7.14 -4.42
CA ASP A 60 11.68 -7.01 -5.31
C ASP A 60 12.84 -6.29 -4.61
N ILE A 61 12.57 -5.20 -3.88
CA ILE A 61 13.57 -4.49 -3.06
C ILE A 61 14.15 -5.40 -1.97
N ALA A 62 13.32 -6.16 -1.25
CA ALA A 62 13.78 -7.05 -0.19
C ALA A 62 14.63 -8.20 -0.74
N ARG A 63 14.24 -8.75 -1.90
CA ARG A 63 15.00 -9.77 -2.63
C ARG A 63 16.36 -9.23 -3.07
N ASP A 64 16.39 -8.06 -3.68
CA ASP A 64 17.63 -7.41 -4.12
C ASP A 64 18.53 -7.10 -2.92
N ALA A 65 17.98 -6.53 -1.84
CA ALA A 65 18.70 -6.25 -0.60
C ALA A 65 19.30 -7.52 0.03
N SER A 66 18.57 -8.64 0.01
CA SER A 66 19.08 -9.93 0.48
C SER A 66 20.23 -10.45 -0.38
N GLY A 67 20.08 -10.42 -1.71
CA GLY A 67 21.15 -10.82 -2.63
C GLY A 67 22.41 -9.96 -2.48
N PHE A 68 22.23 -8.64 -2.36
CA PHE A 68 23.32 -7.70 -2.13
C PHE A 68 23.94 -7.85 -0.73
N SER A 69 23.18 -8.21 0.30
CA SER A 69 23.73 -8.52 1.61
C SER A 69 24.67 -9.73 1.53
N THR A 70 24.26 -10.81 0.88
CA THR A 70 25.13 -12.00 0.68
C THR A 70 26.42 -11.62 -0.04
N LEU A 71 26.32 -10.89 -1.15
CA LEU A 71 27.48 -10.42 -1.91
C LEU A 71 28.41 -9.55 -1.06
N THR A 72 27.85 -8.61 -0.30
CA THR A 72 28.63 -7.70 0.56
C THR A 72 29.34 -8.48 1.67
N GLY A 73 28.70 -9.50 2.25
CA GLY A 73 29.31 -10.38 3.25
C GLY A 73 30.45 -11.24 2.68
N GLU A 74 30.33 -11.71 1.43
CA GLU A 74 31.43 -12.39 0.73
C GLU A 74 32.61 -11.44 0.47
N MET A 75 32.35 -10.23 -0.02
CA MET A 75 33.36 -9.19 -0.21
C MET A 75 34.06 -8.84 1.12
N ALA A 76 33.31 -8.74 2.22
CA ALA A 76 33.86 -8.47 3.54
C ALA A 76 34.82 -9.57 4.00
N ARG A 77 34.46 -10.85 3.79
CA ARG A 77 35.33 -12.00 4.11
C ARG A 77 36.60 -11.99 3.28
N GLN A 78 36.49 -11.73 1.97
CA GLN A 78 37.63 -11.63 1.08
C GLN A 78 38.56 -10.46 1.45
N ALA A 79 38.00 -9.29 1.77
CA ALA A 79 38.77 -8.13 2.24
C ALA A 79 39.48 -8.41 3.57
N SER A 80 38.84 -9.16 4.47
CA SER A 80 39.42 -9.59 5.74
C SER A 80 40.58 -10.59 5.55
N ALA A 81 40.48 -11.49 4.57
CA ALA A 81 41.49 -12.49 4.27
C ALA A 81 42.69 -11.95 3.46
N GLY A 82 42.52 -10.81 2.78
CA GLY A 82 43.46 -10.30 1.78
C GLY A 82 43.70 -8.79 1.80
N ALA A 83 43.53 -8.13 2.95
CA ALA A 83 43.94 -6.75 3.31
C ALA A 83 43.77 -5.63 2.24
N LYS A 84 42.96 -5.82 1.21
CA LYS A 84 42.74 -4.86 0.13
C LYS A 84 41.32 -4.35 0.18
N ARG A 85 41.18 -3.02 0.13
CA ARG A 85 39.89 -2.36 -0.03
C ARG A 85 39.28 -2.76 -1.37
N GLN A 86 37.97 -3.02 -1.37
CA GLN A 86 37.24 -3.45 -2.56
C GLN A 86 36.27 -2.36 -3.02
N MET A 87 36.16 -2.15 -4.33
CA MET A 87 35.12 -1.29 -4.89
C MET A 87 33.79 -2.04 -4.95
N LEU A 88 32.70 -1.35 -4.64
CA LEU A 88 31.36 -1.90 -4.80
C LEU A 88 31.03 -2.08 -6.30
N PRO A 89 30.45 -3.23 -6.68
CA PRO A 89 29.81 -3.40 -7.99
C PRO A 89 28.81 -2.29 -8.26
N GLN A 90 28.71 -1.86 -9.52
CA GLN A 90 27.88 -0.70 -9.90
C GLN A 90 26.41 -0.87 -9.47
N ALA A 91 25.83 -2.06 -9.70
CA ALA A 91 24.45 -2.33 -9.31
C ALA A 91 24.20 -2.17 -7.79
N LEU A 92 25.12 -2.65 -6.95
CA LEU A 92 25.05 -2.49 -5.50
C LEU A 92 25.19 -1.02 -5.09
N ARG A 93 26.06 -0.29 -5.77
CA ARG A 93 26.30 1.13 -5.52
C ARG A 93 25.06 1.96 -5.81
N ASP A 94 24.46 1.76 -6.98
CA ASP A 94 23.24 2.45 -7.41
C ASP A 94 22.06 2.10 -6.50
N PHE A 95 21.94 0.83 -6.10
CA PHE A 95 20.93 0.38 -5.14
C PHE A 95 21.11 1.03 -3.77
N ALA A 96 22.33 1.03 -3.22
CA ALA A 96 22.62 1.60 -1.91
C ALA A 96 22.40 3.13 -1.87
N VAL A 97 22.68 3.84 -2.97
CA VAL A 97 22.38 5.28 -3.08
C VAL A 97 20.88 5.52 -3.21
N ARG A 98 20.18 4.73 -4.04
CA ARG A 98 18.73 4.85 -4.25
C ARG A 98 17.93 4.63 -2.95
N HIS A 99 18.38 3.71 -2.11
CA HIS A 99 17.75 3.39 -0.83
C HIS A 99 18.38 4.12 0.37
N GLU A 100 19.18 5.18 0.11
CA GLU A 100 19.81 6.04 1.13
C GLU A 100 20.68 5.29 2.15
N LEU A 101 21.16 4.09 1.80
CA LEU A 101 22.04 3.30 2.66
C LEU A 101 23.46 3.90 2.70
N LEU A 102 23.85 4.55 1.60
CA LEU A 102 25.13 5.23 1.39
C LEU A 102 24.92 6.57 0.67
N SER A 103 25.78 7.53 0.99
CA SER A 103 25.88 8.77 0.21
C SER A 103 26.58 8.50 -1.13
N PRO A 104 26.23 9.23 -2.21
CA PRO A 104 26.85 9.05 -3.54
C PRO A 104 28.39 9.15 -3.52
N GLN A 105 28.92 10.01 -2.65
CA GLN A 105 30.36 10.22 -2.44
C GLN A 105 31.01 8.98 -1.82
N THR A 106 30.43 8.44 -0.75
CA THR A 106 30.94 7.23 -0.07
C THR A 106 30.85 6.00 -0.95
N ALA A 107 29.82 5.91 -1.79
CA ALA A 107 29.62 4.77 -2.66
C ALA A 107 30.71 4.65 -3.76
N GLY A 108 31.36 5.75 -4.12
CA GLY A 108 32.47 5.78 -5.08
C GLY A 108 33.83 5.36 -4.52
N GLU A 109 33.96 5.28 -3.19
CA GLU A 109 35.23 4.97 -2.52
C GLU A 109 35.46 3.45 -2.37
N PRO A 110 36.72 3.01 -2.21
CA PRO A 110 37.04 1.64 -1.85
C PRO A 110 36.63 1.33 -0.40
N PHE A 111 35.90 0.24 -0.19
CA PHE A 111 35.42 -0.18 1.13
C PHE A 111 36.40 -1.16 1.78
N ASP A 112 36.64 -1.00 3.08
CA ASP A 112 37.31 -1.99 3.91
C ASP A 112 36.32 -3.03 4.46
N ALA A 113 36.84 -4.07 5.11
CA ALA A 113 36.01 -5.16 5.63
C ALA A 113 34.96 -4.66 6.64
N ALA A 114 35.29 -3.68 7.47
CA ALA A 114 34.37 -3.14 8.48
C ALA A 114 33.23 -2.35 7.83
N ALA A 115 33.53 -1.52 6.84
CA ALA A 115 32.52 -0.77 6.10
C ALA A 115 31.60 -1.70 5.29
N LEU A 116 32.13 -2.80 4.74
CA LEU A 116 31.33 -3.83 4.08
C LEU A 116 30.41 -4.56 5.08
N GLN A 117 30.88 -4.95 6.26
CA GLN A 117 30.03 -5.56 7.28
C GLN A 117 28.91 -4.63 7.76
N HIS A 118 29.20 -3.33 7.87
CA HIS A 118 28.18 -2.34 8.21
C HIS A 118 27.16 -2.12 7.07
N LEU A 119 27.59 -2.19 5.81
CA LEU A 119 26.66 -2.16 4.67
C LEU A 119 25.81 -3.43 4.61
N GLU A 120 26.40 -4.60 4.89
CA GLU A 120 25.69 -5.87 4.98
C GLU A 120 24.56 -5.82 6.01
N SER A 121 24.83 -5.33 7.23
CA SER A 121 23.81 -5.24 8.27
C SER A 121 22.68 -4.27 7.92
N LYS A 122 22.99 -3.14 7.26
CA LYS A 122 21.99 -2.22 6.71
C LYS A 122 21.11 -2.87 5.65
N LEU A 123 21.70 -3.64 4.74
CA LEU A 123 20.97 -4.37 3.71
C LEU A 123 20.08 -5.48 4.31
N GLN A 124 20.57 -6.20 5.33
CA GLN A 124 19.77 -7.17 6.07
C GLN A 124 18.60 -6.50 6.79
N SER A 125 18.83 -5.36 7.43
CA SER A 125 17.76 -4.58 8.06
C SER A 125 16.72 -4.11 7.05
N LEU A 126 17.14 -3.68 5.85
CA LEU A 126 16.23 -3.30 4.78
C LEU A 126 15.38 -4.49 4.29
N ALA A 127 16.01 -5.66 4.11
CA ALA A 127 15.32 -6.90 3.74
C ALA A 127 14.34 -7.37 4.84
N LEU A 128 14.69 -7.19 6.11
CA LEU A 128 13.87 -7.58 7.26
C LEU A 128 12.77 -6.58 7.62
N ASN A 129 12.91 -5.30 7.27
CA ASN A 129 11.87 -4.28 7.55
C ASN A 129 10.53 -4.61 6.85
N ASP A 130 10.57 -5.45 5.81
CA ASP A 130 9.37 -6.01 5.18
C ASP A 130 8.59 -6.94 6.13
N SER A 131 9.26 -7.62 7.06
CA SER A 131 8.61 -8.49 8.06
C SER A 131 7.73 -7.72 9.05
N ALA A 132 8.09 -6.47 9.38
CA ALA A 132 7.24 -5.59 10.19
C ALA A 132 6.05 -5.03 9.36
N SER A 133 6.25 -4.84 8.05
CA SER A 133 5.19 -4.47 7.10
C SER A 133 4.16 -5.61 6.92
N SER A 134 4.60 -6.87 7.00
CA SER A 134 3.76 -8.07 6.87
C SER A 134 2.53 -8.11 7.78
N THR A 135 2.61 -7.63 9.02
CA THR A 135 1.43 -7.57 9.93
C THR A 135 0.42 -6.53 9.45
N ARG A 136 0.90 -5.36 9.00
CA ARG A 136 0.05 -4.29 8.48
C ARG A 136 -0.61 -4.71 7.16
N GLU A 137 0.15 -5.40 6.31
CA GLU A 137 -0.31 -5.96 5.03
C GLU A 137 -1.36 -7.04 5.24
N GLN A 138 -1.15 -7.95 6.19
CA GLN A 138 -2.13 -8.97 6.53
C GLN A 138 -3.43 -8.35 7.06
N ILE A 139 -3.36 -7.27 7.85
CA ILE A 139 -4.54 -6.52 8.29
C ILE A 139 -5.25 -5.85 7.11
N GLN A 140 -4.50 -5.22 6.19
CA GLN A 140 -5.07 -4.58 5.00
C GLN A 140 -5.73 -5.61 4.07
N LEU A 141 -5.09 -6.75 3.84
CA LEU A 141 -5.63 -7.85 3.04
C LEU A 141 -6.90 -8.41 3.68
N LYS A 142 -6.92 -8.64 4.99
CA LYS A 142 -8.13 -9.08 5.71
C LYS A 142 -9.28 -8.08 5.54
N ARG A 143 -9.02 -6.78 5.72
CA ARG A 143 -10.03 -5.73 5.52
C ARG A 143 -10.56 -5.71 4.08
N PHE A 144 -9.65 -5.91 3.11
CA PHE A 144 -10.01 -5.98 1.70
C PHE A 144 -10.94 -7.16 1.42
N VAL A 145 -10.54 -8.38 1.80
CA VAL A 145 -11.33 -9.61 1.62
C VAL A 145 -12.69 -9.49 2.30
N THR A 146 -12.72 -9.04 3.56
CA THR A 146 -13.99 -8.83 4.28
C THR A 146 -14.90 -7.82 3.56
N SER A 147 -14.37 -6.73 3.03
CA SER A 147 -15.18 -5.75 2.30
C SER A 147 -15.69 -6.29 0.96
N TYR A 148 -14.90 -7.11 0.28
CA TYR A 148 -15.26 -7.77 -0.97
C TYR A 148 -16.39 -8.79 -0.73
N ASP A 149 -16.26 -9.66 0.27
CA ASP A 149 -17.27 -10.66 0.63
C ASP A 149 -18.61 -10.01 1.04
N ASN A 150 -18.55 -8.93 1.81
CA ASN A 150 -19.74 -8.15 2.17
C ASN A 150 -20.43 -7.57 0.92
N THR A 151 -19.64 -7.10 -0.04
CA THR A 151 -20.18 -6.52 -1.28
C THR A 151 -20.75 -7.59 -2.21
N LEU A 152 -20.12 -8.76 -2.32
CA LEU A 152 -20.67 -9.92 -3.03
C LEU A 152 -21.98 -10.40 -2.40
N THR A 153 -22.05 -10.47 -1.08
CA THR A 153 -23.27 -10.85 -0.36
C THR A 153 -24.40 -9.87 -0.67
N LEU A 154 -24.13 -8.56 -0.63
CA LEU A 154 -25.09 -7.53 -0.99
C LEU A 154 -25.54 -7.67 -2.45
N TYR A 155 -24.61 -7.92 -3.38
CA TYR A 155 -24.92 -8.11 -4.79
C TYR A 155 -25.83 -9.32 -5.04
N ASN A 156 -25.53 -10.46 -4.40
CA ASN A 156 -26.35 -11.67 -4.50
C ASN A 156 -27.76 -11.48 -3.90
N ALA A 157 -27.86 -10.78 -2.76
CA ALA A 157 -29.15 -10.42 -2.16
C ALA A 157 -29.96 -9.50 -3.08
N MET A 158 -29.31 -8.53 -3.75
CA MET A 158 -29.96 -7.65 -4.71
C MET A 158 -30.47 -8.40 -5.94
N ILE A 159 -29.69 -9.29 -6.55
CA ILE A 159 -30.14 -10.13 -7.68
C ILE A 159 -31.37 -10.94 -7.29
N SER A 160 -31.34 -11.56 -6.12
CA SER A 160 -32.46 -12.36 -5.62
C SER A 160 -33.73 -11.51 -5.47
N ARG A 161 -33.59 -10.28 -4.95
CA ARG A 161 -34.71 -9.33 -4.82
C ARG A 161 -35.24 -8.85 -6.16
N LEU A 162 -34.37 -8.60 -7.15
CA LEU A 162 -34.78 -8.30 -8.52
C LEU A 162 -35.59 -9.45 -9.12
N GLY A 163 -35.11 -10.68 -8.98
CA GLY A 163 -35.84 -11.87 -9.43
C GLY A 163 -37.23 -11.98 -8.80
N GLU A 164 -37.35 -11.68 -7.50
CA GLU A 164 -38.64 -11.66 -6.80
C GLU A 164 -39.58 -10.57 -7.32
N VAL A 165 -39.07 -9.36 -7.56
CA VAL A 165 -39.85 -8.24 -8.10
C VAL A 165 -40.29 -8.54 -9.53
N THR A 166 -39.39 -9.04 -10.39
CA THR A 166 -39.73 -9.47 -11.76
C THR A 166 -40.79 -10.56 -11.73
N LYS A 167 -40.67 -11.55 -10.84
CA LYS A 167 -41.67 -12.62 -10.68
C LYS A 167 -43.02 -12.04 -10.27
N LYS A 168 -43.07 -11.09 -9.33
CA LYS A 168 -44.31 -10.41 -8.92
C LYS A 168 -44.95 -9.67 -10.07
N ILE A 169 -44.18 -8.90 -10.85
CA ILE A 169 -44.67 -8.16 -12.02
C ILE A 169 -45.27 -9.12 -13.05
N VAL A 170 -44.54 -10.19 -13.40
CA VAL A 170 -45.00 -11.19 -14.37
C VAL A 170 -46.24 -11.94 -13.86
N SER A 171 -46.34 -12.22 -12.55
CA SER A 171 -47.53 -12.87 -11.98
C SER A 171 -48.74 -11.95 -11.81
N SER A 172 -48.54 -10.63 -11.89
CA SER A 172 -49.60 -9.62 -11.82
C SER A 172 -50.07 -9.14 -13.19
N LEU A 173 -49.43 -9.60 -14.27
CA LEU A 173 -49.91 -9.52 -15.66
C LEU A 173 -50.79 -10.72 -15.97
#